data_AF-A0A9E4BCP1-F1
#
_entry.id   AF-A0A9E4BCP1-F1
#
_cell.length_a   1.000
_cell.length_b   1.000
_cell.length_c   1.000
_cell.angle_alpha   90.00
_cell.angle_beta   90.00
_cell.angle_gamma   90.00
#
_symmetry.space_group_name_H-M   'P 1'
#
loop_
_entity.id
_entity.type
_entity.pdbx_description
1 polymer ?
#
loop_
_entity_poly.entity_id
_entity_poly.type
_entity_poly.pdbx_seq_one_letter_code
_entity_poly.pdbx_strand_id
1 'polypeptide(L)'
;MALLQERLVGLPFGTATVEELLATGVLEPDTIYRRREVVDALRKRFIEFGGDPETTAEQVVPPLRRILRGRRFERVRPGFYRFVGPEDREPGTEISDGQPALAETSPHPLADPPWQQELAAASTESVVIQILRARGRPAVADRLRYLYDLARDDPEEQPIHIRSLRHVASFLLSYPQLVDPEVGTSPNGFAHVEWNLPDRSVDRSGNGLLAMEFLPTAMIRFAALSSPHRPGSERLTVHGTMPANEMLDAVRPFTVGITRE
;
A
#
# COMPACT_ATOMS: atom_id res chain seq x y z
N MET A 1 7.85 3.49 30.26
CA MET A 1 8.25 2.22 29.62
C MET A 1 8.10 1.04 30.59
N ALA A 2 8.77 1.01 31.76
CA ALA A 2 8.66 -0.10 32.73
C ALA A 2 7.22 -0.37 33.25
N LEU A 3 6.44 0.68 33.52
CA LEU A 3 5.06 0.54 34.03
C LEU A 3 4.06 -0.05 33.03
N LEU A 4 4.34 0.02 31.71
CA LEU A 4 3.42 -0.46 30.67
C LEU A 4 3.65 -1.94 30.38
N GLN A 5 4.91 -2.38 30.49
CA GLN A 5 5.32 -3.78 30.38
C GLN A 5 4.78 -4.62 31.53
N GLU A 6 4.78 -4.11 32.77
CA GLU A 6 4.18 -4.80 33.92
C GLU A 6 2.64 -4.91 33.84
N ARG A 7 1.97 -4.03 33.09
CA ARG A 7 0.51 -4.00 32.98
C ARG A 7 -0.08 -4.95 31.95
N LEU A 8 0.69 -5.38 30.94
CA LEU A 8 0.19 -6.22 29.84
C LEU A 8 0.51 -7.70 30.01
N VAL A 9 1.42 -8.07 30.93
CA VAL A 9 1.81 -9.45 31.21
C VAL A 9 0.63 -10.23 31.81
N GLY A 10 0.21 -11.30 31.13
CA GLY A 10 -0.82 -12.23 31.61
C GLY A 10 -2.27 -11.74 31.48
N LEU A 11 -2.52 -10.59 30.84
CA LEU A 11 -3.87 -10.08 30.60
C LEU A 11 -4.41 -10.50 29.22
N PRO A 12 -5.73 -10.78 29.11
CA PRO A 12 -6.36 -11.01 27.81
C PRO A 12 -6.41 -9.72 26.99
N PHE A 13 -6.31 -9.86 25.66
CA PHE A 13 -6.34 -8.73 24.73
C PHE A 13 -7.73 -8.06 24.72
N GLY A 14 -7.87 -6.90 25.38
CA GLY A 14 -9.15 -6.21 25.59
C GLY A 14 -9.22 -4.79 25.01
N THR A 15 -10.37 -4.12 25.15
CA THR A 15 -10.55 -2.74 24.66
C THR A 15 -9.59 -1.76 25.35
N ALA A 16 -9.38 -1.89 26.66
CA ALA A 16 -8.41 -1.08 27.40
C ALA A 16 -6.97 -1.28 26.89
N THR A 17 -6.60 -2.52 26.53
CA THR A 17 -5.31 -2.84 25.91
C THR A 17 -5.14 -2.10 24.58
N VAL A 18 -6.17 -2.06 23.73
CA VAL A 18 -6.11 -1.32 22.46
C VAL A 18 -5.94 0.18 22.70
N GLU A 19 -6.67 0.78 23.64
CA GLU A 19 -6.52 2.21 23.97
C GLU A 19 -5.12 2.57 24.45
N GLU A 20 -4.56 1.72 25.31
CA GLU A 20 -3.22 1.87 25.88
C GLU A 20 -2.14 1.71 24.80
N LEU A 21 -2.25 0.70 23.92
CA LEU A 21 -1.33 0.51 22.80
C LEU A 21 -1.39 1.65 21.78
N LEU A 22 -2.58 2.15 21.45
CA LEU A 22 -2.72 3.32 20.57
C LEU A 22 -2.09 4.58 21.19
N ALA A 23 -2.18 4.74 22.52
CA ALA A 23 -1.53 5.84 23.22
C ALA A 23 0.02 5.75 23.20
N THR A 24 0.59 4.58 22.89
CA THR A 24 2.06 4.42 22.72
C THR A 24 2.58 4.86 21.36
N GLY A 25 1.72 5.36 20.46
CA GLY A 25 2.13 5.78 19.12
C GLY A 25 2.29 4.62 18.14
N VAL A 26 1.50 3.55 18.28
CA VAL A 26 1.50 2.41 17.34
C VAL A 26 1.07 2.81 15.93
N LEU A 27 0.25 3.85 15.81
CA LEU A 27 -0.19 4.43 14.55
C LEU A 27 0.22 5.90 14.50
N GLU A 28 0.56 6.35 13.30
CA GLU A 28 0.81 7.75 13.00
C GLU A 28 -0.52 8.50 12.84
N PRO A 29 -0.68 9.68 13.47
CA PRO A 29 -1.85 10.52 13.29
C PRO A 29 -2.04 10.94 11.82
N ASP A 30 -3.30 11.10 11.42
CA ASP A 30 -3.77 11.47 10.08
C ASP A 30 -3.47 10.44 8.97
N THR A 31 -2.89 9.29 9.32
CA THR A 31 -2.61 8.19 8.39
C THR A 31 -3.82 7.26 8.24
N ILE A 32 -4.07 6.81 7.00
CA ILE A 32 -5.12 5.84 6.67
C ILE A 32 -4.53 4.44 6.79
N TYR A 33 -5.17 3.62 7.63
CA TYR A 33 -4.82 2.22 7.83
C TYR A 33 -5.96 1.31 7.39
N ARG A 34 -5.63 0.12 6.92
CA ARG A 34 -6.59 -0.98 6.89
C ARG A 34 -6.85 -1.48 8.29
N ARG A 35 -8.06 -1.99 8.54
CA ARG A 35 -8.38 -2.66 9.80
C ARG A 35 -7.35 -3.70 10.17
N ARG A 36 -6.92 -4.52 9.19
CA ARG A 36 -5.91 -5.55 9.42
C ARG A 36 -4.54 -4.99 9.76
N GLU A 37 -4.10 -3.89 9.14
CA GLU A 37 -2.83 -3.24 9.48
C GLU A 37 -2.86 -2.74 10.93
N VAL A 38 -4.00 -2.19 11.36
CA VAL A 38 -4.21 -1.82 12.77
C VAL A 38 -4.17 -3.06 13.67
N VAL A 39 -4.82 -4.16 13.27
CA VAL A 39 -4.78 -5.43 14.02
C VAL A 39 -3.35 -5.96 14.15
N ASP A 40 -2.60 -6.03 13.04
CA ASP A 40 -1.25 -6.58 13.01
C ASP A 40 -0.27 -5.69 13.80
N ALA A 41 -0.39 -4.36 13.68
CA ALA A 41 0.41 -3.41 14.43
C ALA A 41 0.13 -3.51 15.94
N LEU A 42 -1.14 -3.58 16.35
CA LEU A 42 -1.54 -3.73 17.75
C LEU A 42 -1.10 -5.08 18.31
N ARG A 43 -1.28 -6.17 17.56
CA ARG A 43 -0.86 -7.52 17.96
C ARG A 43 0.65 -7.58 18.17
N LYS A 44 1.42 -7.11 17.18
CA LYS A 44 2.89 -7.06 17.26
C LYS A 44 3.32 -6.28 18.49
N ARG A 45 2.73 -5.11 18.72
CA ARG A 45 3.08 -4.26 19.86
C ARG A 45 2.70 -4.88 21.21
N PHE A 46 1.57 -5.56 21.29
CA PHE A 46 1.16 -6.28 22.50
C PHE A 46 2.17 -7.36 22.89
N ILE A 47 2.62 -8.16 21.91
CA ILE A 47 3.64 -9.20 22.12
C ILE A 47 4.97 -8.56 22.55
N GLU A 48 5.39 -7.47 21.92
CA GLU A 48 6.61 -6.72 22.29
C GLU A 48 6.56 -6.21 23.74
N PHE A 49 5.38 -5.88 24.27
CA PHE A 49 5.20 -5.44 25.65
C PHE A 49 4.93 -6.59 26.65
N GLY A 50 5.16 -7.85 26.25
CA GLY A 50 5.05 -9.00 27.15
C GLY A 50 3.65 -9.61 27.25
N GLY A 51 2.76 -9.27 26.31
CA GLY A 51 1.48 -9.94 26.13
C GLY A 51 1.61 -11.38 25.63
N ASP A 52 0.49 -12.11 25.61
CA ASP A 52 0.45 -13.52 25.19
C ASP A 52 0.89 -13.70 23.71
N PRO A 53 1.97 -14.45 23.42
CA PRO A 53 2.45 -14.69 22.05
C PRO A 53 1.46 -15.46 21.18
N GLU A 54 0.55 -16.23 21.78
CA GLU A 54 -0.48 -17.00 21.06
C GLU A 54 -1.68 -16.12 20.67
N THR A 55 -1.67 -14.82 20.99
CA THR A 55 -2.75 -13.90 20.63
C THR A 55 -2.97 -13.89 19.13
N THR A 56 -4.18 -14.21 18.67
CA THR A 56 -4.53 -14.26 17.25
C THR A 56 -5.17 -12.95 16.79
N ALA A 57 -5.15 -12.70 15.48
CA ALA A 57 -5.84 -11.55 14.88
C ALA A 57 -7.35 -11.53 15.22
N GLU A 58 -7.98 -12.70 15.28
CA GLU A 58 -9.40 -12.87 15.64
C GLU A 58 -9.72 -12.40 17.07
N GLN A 59 -8.75 -12.51 17.99
CA GLN A 59 -8.91 -12.02 19.36
C GLN A 59 -8.78 -10.49 19.45
N VAL A 60 -8.06 -9.86 18.52
CA VAL A 60 -7.86 -8.40 18.45
C VAL A 60 -9.04 -7.68 17.79
N VAL A 61 -9.70 -8.32 16.83
CA VAL A 61 -10.79 -7.71 16.03
C VAL A 61 -11.98 -7.24 16.88
N PRO A 62 -12.54 -8.04 17.81
CA PRO A 62 -13.68 -7.61 18.63
C PRO A 62 -13.42 -6.35 19.49
N PRO A 63 -12.32 -6.25 20.26
CA PRO A 63 -12.03 -5.04 21.02
C PRO A 63 -11.71 -3.86 20.10
N LEU A 64 -10.99 -4.08 18.99
CA LEU A 64 -10.70 -3.03 18.00
C LEU A 64 -11.99 -2.47 17.37
N ARG A 65 -12.95 -3.33 17.01
CA ARG A 65 -14.24 -2.90 16.43
C ARG A 65 -15.00 -1.90 17.30
N ARG A 66 -14.87 -1.99 18.63
CA ARG A 66 -15.47 -1.01 19.54
C ARG A 66 -14.78 0.35 19.44
N ILE A 67 -13.46 0.37 19.30
CA ILE A 67 -12.65 1.59 19.19
C ILE A 67 -12.78 2.24 17.82
N LEU A 68 -12.88 1.46 16.75
CA LEU A 68 -13.10 1.96 15.39
C LEU A 68 -14.45 2.68 15.21
N ARG A 69 -15.38 2.50 16.15
CA ARG A 69 -16.65 3.28 16.22
C ARG A 69 -16.53 4.54 17.07
N GLY A 70 -15.41 4.72 17.77
CA GLY A 70 -15.12 5.88 18.61
C GLY A 70 -14.45 7.02 17.85
N ARG A 71 -14.04 8.06 18.58
CA ARG A 71 -13.53 9.32 18.00
C ARG A 71 -12.07 9.26 17.52
N ARG A 72 -11.32 8.23 17.91
CA ARG A 72 -9.90 8.05 17.51
C ARG A 72 -9.74 7.62 16.06
N PHE A 73 -10.82 7.15 15.42
CA PHE A 73 -10.80 6.73 14.04
C PHE A 73 -11.94 7.37 13.27
N GLU A 74 -11.61 7.90 12.10
CA GLU A 74 -12.59 8.30 11.11
C GLU A 74 -12.70 7.18 10.08
N ARG A 75 -13.91 6.63 9.91
CA ARG A 75 -14.15 5.62 8.88
C ARG A 75 -14.19 6.29 7.52
N VAL A 76 -13.13 6.12 6.74
CA VAL A 76 -13.04 6.63 5.37
C VAL A 76 -13.98 5.84 4.45
N ARG A 77 -13.96 4.50 4.55
CA ARG A 77 -14.94 3.58 3.92
C ARG A 77 -14.85 2.16 4.53
N PRO A 78 -15.59 1.13 4.07
CA PRO A 78 -15.45 -0.23 4.61
C PRO A 78 -13.99 -0.72 4.56
N GLY A 79 -13.49 -1.24 5.70
CA GLY A 79 -12.13 -1.78 5.84
C GLY A 79 -11.02 -0.74 6.08
N PHE A 80 -11.26 0.56 5.85
CA PHE A 80 -10.24 1.61 5.93
C PHE A 80 -10.60 2.69 6.95
N TYR A 81 -9.64 3.02 7.82
CA TYR A 81 -9.83 3.92 8.95
C TYR A 81 -8.66 4.89 9.01
N ARG A 82 -8.95 6.19 9.07
CA ARG A 82 -7.95 7.22 9.37
C ARG A 82 -7.78 7.30 10.88
N PHE A 83 -6.56 7.20 11.38
CA PHE A 83 -6.28 7.40 12.79
C PHE A 83 -6.13 8.90 13.07
N VAL A 84 -7.03 9.48 13.87
CA VAL A 84 -7.09 10.94 14.11
C VAL A 84 -6.07 11.39 15.17
N GLY A 85 -5.51 10.44 15.93
CA GLY A 85 -4.58 10.73 17.02
C GLY A 85 -5.27 10.92 18.39
N PRO A 86 -4.50 11.25 19.45
CA PRO A 86 -5.04 11.57 20.77
C PRO A 86 -5.89 12.85 20.74
N GLU A 87 -6.87 12.97 21.63
CA GLU A 87 -8.08 13.84 21.57
C GLU A 87 -7.88 15.38 21.46
N ASP A 88 -6.67 15.91 21.22
CA ASP A 88 -6.37 17.35 21.31
C ASP A 88 -6.09 18.04 19.95
N ARG A 89 -6.62 17.54 18.82
CA ARG A 89 -6.43 18.21 17.51
C ARG A 89 -7.75 18.67 16.89
N GLU A 90 -7.87 20.00 16.72
CA GLU A 90 -8.92 20.60 15.88
C GLU A 90 -8.73 20.21 14.40
N PRO A 91 -9.82 19.98 13.64
CA PRO A 91 -9.73 19.51 12.26
C PRO A 91 -9.25 20.62 11.32
N GLY A 92 -8.18 20.34 10.56
CA GLY A 92 -7.57 21.27 9.62
C GLY A 92 -7.43 20.73 8.19
N THR A 93 -8.12 21.41 7.28
CA THR A 93 -7.78 21.73 5.88
C THR A 93 -8.00 20.70 4.76
N GLU A 94 -8.93 21.07 3.86
CA GLU A 94 -9.20 20.49 2.54
C GLU A 94 -8.01 20.70 1.58
N ILE A 95 -7.76 19.71 0.70
CA ILE A 95 -6.77 19.81 -0.39
C ILE A 95 -7.51 19.81 -1.73
N SER A 96 -7.20 20.82 -2.54
CA SER A 96 -7.77 21.14 -3.85
C SER A 96 -7.25 20.23 -4.97
N ASP A 97 -8.15 19.67 -5.78
CA ASP A 97 -7.83 18.92 -7.00
C ASP A 97 -7.38 19.87 -8.13
N GLY A 98 -6.15 19.70 -8.61
CA GLY A 98 -5.62 20.34 -9.82
C GLY A 98 -5.58 19.36 -10.97
N GLN A 99 -6.41 19.60 -11.99
CA GLN A 99 -6.44 18.85 -13.25
C GLN A 99 -5.43 19.44 -14.25
N PRO A 100 -4.72 18.62 -15.05
CA PRO A 100 -4.45 19.08 -16.40
C PRO A 100 -4.65 18.05 -17.53
N ALA A 101 -4.95 18.68 -18.68
CA ALA A 101 -5.07 18.31 -20.08
C ALA A 101 -4.43 17.01 -20.61
N LEU A 102 -5.21 16.34 -21.46
CA LEU A 102 -4.82 15.29 -22.41
C LEU A 102 -3.93 15.86 -23.52
N ALA A 103 -2.83 15.18 -23.82
CA ALA A 103 -2.14 15.29 -25.09
C ALA A 103 -1.96 13.88 -25.66
N GLU A 104 -2.56 13.62 -26.82
CA GLU A 104 -2.25 12.47 -27.66
C GLU A 104 -0.85 12.68 -28.26
N THR A 105 0.01 11.66 -28.31
CA THR A 105 0.46 10.99 -29.55
C THR A 105 1.41 9.82 -29.21
N SER A 106 1.13 8.61 -29.72
CA SER A 106 2.11 7.51 -29.86
C SER A 106 3.00 7.75 -31.10
N PRO A 107 4.15 7.05 -31.32
CA PRO A 107 4.10 5.66 -31.84
C PRO A 107 5.33 4.75 -31.52
N HIS A 108 5.11 3.44 -31.36
CA HIS A 108 5.57 2.43 -32.34
C HIS A 108 5.13 0.99 -31.95
N PRO A 109 4.65 0.17 -32.92
CA PRO A 109 4.20 -1.19 -32.67
C PRO A 109 5.35 -2.18 -32.86
N LEU A 110 5.94 -2.63 -31.75
CA LEU A 110 6.51 -3.98 -31.72
C LEU A 110 5.32 -4.94 -31.64
N ALA A 111 5.37 -6.06 -32.37
CA ALA A 111 4.32 -7.07 -32.29
C ALA A 111 4.04 -7.40 -30.81
N ASP A 112 2.79 -7.23 -30.40
CA ASP A 112 2.37 -7.44 -29.02
C ASP A 112 2.86 -8.81 -28.54
N PRO A 113 3.68 -8.88 -27.48
CA PRO A 113 4.17 -10.16 -26.99
C PRO A 113 2.97 -11.06 -26.63
N PRO A 114 3.10 -12.40 -26.79
CA PRO A 114 1.96 -13.31 -26.69
C PRO A 114 1.21 -13.25 -25.35
N TRP A 115 1.90 -12.84 -24.26
CA TRP A 115 1.24 -12.64 -22.97
C TRP A 115 0.22 -11.51 -22.96
N GLN A 116 0.31 -10.50 -23.83
CA GLN A 116 -0.65 -9.38 -23.84
C GLN A 116 -2.03 -9.85 -24.25
N GLN A 117 -2.12 -10.74 -25.25
CA GLN A 117 -3.40 -11.33 -25.66
C GLN A 117 -3.97 -12.25 -24.57
N GLU A 118 -3.11 -13.10 -23.97
CA GLU A 118 -3.48 -13.95 -22.83
C GLU A 118 -4.02 -13.11 -21.65
N LEU A 119 -3.34 -12.01 -21.33
CA LEU A 119 -3.70 -11.11 -20.23
C LEU A 119 -4.97 -10.31 -20.52
N ALA A 120 -5.16 -9.85 -21.75
CA ALA A 120 -6.39 -9.17 -22.17
C ALA A 120 -7.61 -10.10 -22.09
N ALA A 121 -7.43 -11.39 -22.43
CA ALA A 121 -8.46 -12.43 -22.37
C ALA A 121 -8.73 -12.94 -20.93
N ALA A 122 -7.83 -12.68 -19.98
CA ALA A 122 -7.94 -13.19 -18.61
C ALA A 122 -9.18 -12.64 -17.87
N SER A 123 -10.25 -13.42 -17.80
CA SER A 123 -11.52 -13.03 -17.17
C SER A 123 -11.52 -13.11 -15.65
N THR A 124 -10.56 -13.83 -15.05
CA THR A 124 -10.46 -14.05 -13.60
C THR A 124 -9.09 -13.63 -13.06
N GLU A 125 -9.05 -13.27 -11.79
CA GLU A 125 -7.84 -12.93 -11.04
C GLU A 125 -6.85 -14.09 -11.00
N SER A 126 -7.36 -15.32 -10.83
CA SER A 126 -6.56 -16.54 -10.80
C SER A 126 -5.75 -16.73 -12.09
N VAL A 127 -6.34 -16.41 -13.26
CA VAL A 127 -5.64 -16.48 -14.55
C VAL A 127 -4.55 -15.40 -14.63
N VAL A 128 -4.83 -14.16 -14.22
CA VAL A 128 -3.82 -13.08 -14.22
C VAL A 128 -2.64 -13.43 -13.31
N ILE A 129 -2.91 -13.98 -12.13
CA ILE A 129 -1.90 -14.43 -11.16
C ILE A 129 -1.03 -15.56 -11.75
N GLN A 130 -1.64 -16.52 -12.46
CA GLN A 130 -0.91 -17.60 -13.13
C GLN A 130 0.00 -17.06 -14.24
N ILE A 131 -0.47 -16.11 -15.04
CA ILE A 131 0.34 -15.45 -16.08
C ILE A 131 1.55 -14.77 -15.44
N LEU A 132 1.36 -13.96 -14.39
CA LEU A 132 2.47 -13.32 -13.68
C LEU A 132 3.51 -14.34 -13.18
N ARG A 133 3.06 -15.43 -12.56
CA ARG A 133 3.94 -16.49 -12.10
C ARG A 133 4.72 -17.13 -13.25
N ALA A 134 4.05 -17.51 -14.33
CA ALA A 134 4.65 -18.16 -15.49
C ALA A 134 5.66 -17.26 -16.21
N ARG A 135 5.52 -15.93 -16.10
CA ARG A 135 6.37 -14.94 -16.75
C ARG A 135 7.42 -14.32 -15.80
N GLY A 136 7.80 -15.02 -14.74
CA GLY A 136 8.94 -14.64 -13.89
C GLY A 136 8.65 -13.59 -12.81
N ARG A 137 7.37 -13.44 -12.43
CA ARG A 137 6.91 -12.61 -11.30
C ARG A 137 6.27 -13.44 -10.18
N PRO A 138 6.91 -14.52 -9.67
CA PRO A 138 6.29 -15.40 -8.68
C PRO A 138 6.01 -14.71 -7.35
N ALA A 139 6.89 -13.81 -6.87
CA ALA A 139 6.69 -13.11 -5.60
C ALA A 139 5.45 -12.20 -5.64
N VAL A 140 5.29 -11.44 -6.72
CA VAL A 140 4.09 -10.62 -6.97
C VAL A 140 2.84 -11.50 -7.07
N ALA A 141 2.92 -12.62 -7.80
CA ALA A 141 1.80 -13.56 -7.93
C ALA A 141 1.38 -14.17 -6.59
N ASP A 142 2.35 -14.57 -5.74
CA ASP A 142 2.10 -15.09 -4.39
C ASP A 142 1.45 -14.04 -3.50
N ARG A 143 1.94 -12.79 -3.54
CA ARG A 143 1.36 -11.68 -2.79
C ARG A 143 -0.08 -11.38 -3.23
N LEU A 144 -0.35 -11.35 -4.53
CA LEU A 144 -1.69 -11.13 -5.06
C LEU A 144 -2.64 -12.24 -4.64
N ARG A 145 -2.24 -13.51 -4.76
CA ARG A 145 -3.05 -14.65 -4.29
C ARG A 145 -3.42 -14.50 -2.82
N TYR A 146 -2.44 -14.19 -1.98
CA TYR A 146 -2.67 -13.94 -0.56
C TYR A 146 -3.70 -12.82 -0.32
N LEU A 147 -3.64 -11.71 -1.07
CA LEU A 147 -4.61 -10.61 -0.93
C LEU A 147 -6.03 -11.02 -1.34
N TYR A 148 -6.18 -11.88 -2.35
CA TYR A 148 -7.49 -12.40 -2.75
C TYR A 148 -8.06 -13.43 -1.77
N ASP A 149 -7.22 -14.35 -1.27
CA ASP A 149 -7.61 -15.27 -0.21
C ASP A 149 -8.08 -14.47 1.03
N LEU A 150 -7.37 -13.39 1.37
CA LEU A 150 -7.77 -12.48 2.43
C LEU A 150 -9.13 -11.81 2.19
N ALA A 151 -9.35 -11.24 1.01
CA ALA A 151 -10.62 -10.58 0.68
C ALA A 151 -11.80 -11.55 0.60
N ARG A 152 -11.54 -12.85 0.35
CA ARG A 152 -12.57 -13.90 0.40
C ARG A 152 -12.99 -14.21 1.83
N ASP A 153 -12.04 -14.21 2.75
CA ASP A 153 -12.25 -14.64 4.13
C ASP A 153 -12.74 -13.49 5.05
N ASP A 154 -12.53 -12.22 4.66
CA ASP A 154 -13.00 -11.02 5.39
C ASP A 154 -13.93 -10.14 4.53
N PRO A 155 -15.25 -10.06 4.85
CA PRO A 155 -16.20 -9.26 4.09
C PRO A 155 -15.99 -7.74 4.20
N GLU A 156 -15.13 -7.26 5.10
CA GLU A 156 -14.70 -5.85 5.14
C GLU A 156 -13.53 -5.54 4.20
N GLU A 157 -12.83 -6.56 3.68
CA GLU A 157 -11.75 -6.41 2.70
C GLU A 157 -12.32 -6.52 1.27
N GLN A 158 -11.91 -5.60 0.40
CA GLN A 158 -12.34 -5.62 -1.00
C GLN A 158 -11.29 -6.29 -1.88
N PRO A 159 -11.67 -7.22 -2.76
CA PRO A 159 -10.73 -7.79 -3.72
C PRO A 159 -10.27 -6.72 -4.70
N ILE A 160 -9.07 -6.90 -5.25
CA ILE A 160 -8.54 -6.01 -6.28
C ILE A 160 -9.47 -6.07 -7.51
N HIS A 161 -9.79 -4.92 -8.08
CA HIS A 161 -10.59 -4.86 -9.29
C HIS A 161 -9.85 -5.50 -10.47
N ILE A 162 -10.46 -6.47 -11.15
CA ILE A 162 -9.79 -7.28 -12.19
C ILE A 162 -9.14 -6.44 -13.31
N ARG A 163 -9.79 -5.34 -13.75
CA ARG A 163 -9.20 -4.45 -14.75
C ARG A 163 -7.90 -3.79 -14.25
N SER A 164 -7.90 -3.34 -13.00
CA SER A 164 -6.72 -2.74 -12.38
C SER A 164 -5.60 -3.76 -12.22
N LEU A 165 -5.95 -4.99 -11.83
CA LEU A 165 -5.01 -6.12 -11.77
C LEU A 165 -4.36 -6.41 -13.12
N ARG A 166 -5.14 -6.43 -14.22
CA ARG A 166 -4.59 -6.59 -15.57
C ARG A 166 -3.63 -5.48 -15.95
N HIS A 167 -3.93 -4.23 -15.58
CA HIS A 167 -3.04 -3.10 -15.87
C HIS A 167 -1.72 -3.19 -15.09
N VAL A 168 -1.76 -3.55 -13.80
CA VAL A 168 -0.54 -3.85 -13.02
C VAL A 168 0.26 -4.96 -13.69
N ALA A 169 -0.40 -6.06 -14.07
CA ALA A 169 0.28 -7.19 -14.67
C ALA A 169 0.92 -6.81 -16.01
N SER A 170 0.20 -6.05 -16.83
CA SER A 170 0.70 -5.57 -18.11
C SER A 170 1.92 -4.69 -17.91
N PHE A 171 1.89 -3.75 -16.96
CA PHE A 171 3.03 -2.90 -16.66
C PHE A 171 4.26 -3.71 -16.21
N LEU A 172 4.10 -4.61 -15.24
CA LEU A 172 5.23 -5.40 -14.73
C LEU A 172 5.84 -6.36 -15.77
N LEU A 173 5.03 -6.84 -16.71
CA LEU A 173 5.48 -7.70 -17.81
C LEU A 173 6.08 -6.90 -18.98
N SER A 174 5.67 -5.65 -19.18
CA SER A 174 6.29 -4.71 -20.13
C SER A 174 7.67 -4.25 -19.67
N TYR A 175 7.94 -4.25 -18.36
CA TYR A 175 9.24 -3.86 -17.80
C TYR A 175 9.87 -5.01 -16.97
N PRO A 176 10.23 -6.15 -17.61
CA PRO A 176 10.76 -7.33 -16.92
C PRO A 176 12.02 -7.04 -16.08
N GLN A 177 12.77 -5.99 -16.43
CA GLN A 177 13.94 -5.54 -15.71
C GLN A 177 13.65 -4.93 -14.35
N LEU A 178 12.42 -4.48 -14.02
CA LEU A 178 12.14 -3.90 -12.71
C LEU A 178 12.26 -4.94 -11.59
N VAL A 179 12.73 -4.55 -10.41
CA VAL A 179 12.59 -5.34 -9.19
C VAL A 179 11.09 -5.50 -8.87
N ASP A 180 10.72 -6.63 -8.27
CA ASP A 180 9.33 -6.86 -7.86
C ASP A 180 8.90 -5.83 -6.81
N PRO A 181 7.84 -5.05 -7.05
CA PRO A 181 7.32 -4.14 -6.03
C PRO A 181 6.63 -4.90 -4.90
N GLU A 182 6.45 -4.20 -3.80
CA GLU A 182 5.38 -4.56 -2.87
C GLU A 182 4.03 -4.31 -3.53
N VAL A 183 3.12 -5.26 -3.41
CA VAL A 183 1.78 -5.17 -4.01
C VAL A 183 0.72 -5.18 -2.93
N GLY A 184 -0.24 -4.28 -3.09
CA GLY A 184 -1.38 -4.09 -2.19
C GLY A 184 -2.64 -3.72 -2.95
N THR A 185 -3.73 -3.58 -2.19
CA THR A 185 -4.99 -3.01 -2.67
C THR A 185 -5.10 -1.58 -2.18
N SER A 186 -5.10 -0.61 -3.07
CA SER A 186 -5.42 0.76 -2.70
C SER A 186 -6.74 0.84 -1.94
N PRO A 187 -6.97 1.98 -1.27
CA PRO A 187 -8.30 2.37 -0.88
C PRO A 187 -9.35 2.02 -1.95
N ASN A 188 -9.15 2.48 -3.19
CA ASN A 188 -9.95 2.25 -4.41
C ASN A 188 -10.52 0.85 -4.66
N GLY A 189 -10.00 -0.20 -4.01
CA GLY A 189 -10.10 -1.56 -4.52
C GLY A 189 -9.22 -1.74 -5.76
N PHE A 190 -8.33 -0.80 -6.07
CA PHE A 190 -7.41 -0.86 -7.20
C PHE A 190 -6.07 -1.44 -6.78
N ALA A 191 -5.35 -2.06 -7.70
CA ALA A 191 -4.00 -2.53 -7.47
C ALA A 191 -3.08 -1.34 -7.17
N HIS A 192 -2.35 -1.46 -6.08
CA HIS A 192 -1.34 -0.51 -5.64
C HIS A 192 0.00 -1.22 -5.60
N VAL A 193 1.05 -0.56 -6.07
CA VAL A 193 2.40 -1.08 -6.05
C VAL A 193 3.36 -0.04 -5.49
N GLU A 194 4.36 -0.51 -4.77
CA GLU A 194 5.34 0.33 -4.09
C GLU A 194 6.76 -0.21 -4.27
N TRP A 195 7.70 0.69 -4.57
CA TRP A 195 9.13 0.41 -4.53
C TRP A 195 9.79 1.31 -3.47
N ASN A 196 10.39 0.65 -2.48
CA ASN A 196 11.32 1.26 -1.55
C ASN A 196 12.73 1.15 -2.13
N LEU A 197 13.25 2.26 -2.65
CA LEU A 197 14.52 2.31 -3.35
C LEU A 197 15.64 2.73 -2.39
N PRO A 198 16.72 1.94 -2.27
CA PRO A 198 17.82 2.27 -1.39
C PRO A 198 18.52 3.53 -1.88
N ASP A 199 19.01 4.34 -0.93
CA ASP A 199 19.81 5.52 -1.27
C ASP A 199 21.16 5.10 -1.88
N ARG A 200 21.22 5.10 -3.21
CA ARG A 200 22.44 4.80 -3.98
C ARG A 200 23.21 6.05 -4.40
N SER A 201 22.78 7.27 -4.03
CA SER A 201 23.44 8.49 -4.51
C SER A 201 23.70 9.49 -3.38
N VAL A 202 24.95 9.57 -2.95
CA VAL A 202 25.43 10.54 -1.95
C VAL A 202 25.23 11.99 -2.42
N ASP A 203 25.25 12.21 -3.73
CA ASP A 203 25.24 13.53 -4.37
C ASP A 203 23.93 13.90 -5.08
N ARG A 204 22.91 13.02 -5.07
CA ARG A 204 21.60 13.30 -5.67
C ARG A 204 20.45 12.75 -4.83
N SER A 205 19.47 13.60 -4.56
CA SER A 205 18.21 13.27 -3.89
C SER A 205 17.29 12.42 -4.79
N GLY A 206 17.74 11.24 -5.22
CA GLY A 206 17.16 10.50 -6.35
C GLY A 206 16.60 9.11 -6.05
N ASN A 207 16.59 8.66 -4.81
CA ASN A 207 16.09 7.34 -4.44
C ASN A 207 15.25 7.44 -3.19
N GLY A 208 14.09 6.79 -3.11
CA GLY A 208 13.28 6.80 -1.90
C GLY A 208 12.05 5.94 -2.04
N LEU A 209 10.91 6.56 -2.32
CA LEU A 209 9.65 5.86 -2.50
C LEU A 209 9.08 6.13 -3.89
N LEU A 210 8.69 5.08 -4.60
CA LEU A 210 7.77 5.18 -5.73
C LEU A 210 6.53 4.37 -5.43
N ALA A 211 5.38 5.03 -5.37
CA ALA A 211 4.09 4.40 -5.15
C ALA A 211 3.17 4.68 -6.36
N MET A 212 2.45 3.65 -6.81
CA MET A 212 1.57 3.73 -7.99
C MET A 212 0.25 3.00 -7.72
N GLU A 213 -0.86 3.65 -8.00
CA GLU A 213 -2.22 3.09 -8.02
C GLU A 213 -2.68 2.96 -9.47
N PHE A 214 -3.04 1.76 -9.91
CA PHE A 214 -3.45 1.48 -11.28
C PHE A 214 -4.97 1.61 -11.41
N LEU A 215 -5.44 2.61 -12.14
CA LEU A 215 -6.88 2.82 -12.31
C LEU A 215 -7.48 1.76 -13.26
N PRO A 216 -8.81 1.59 -13.32
CA PRO A 216 -9.46 0.72 -14.31
C PRO A 216 -9.28 1.21 -15.76
N THR A 217 -9.05 2.52 -15.93
CA THR A 217 -8.55 3.17 -17.14
C THR A 217 -7.03 3.02 -17.17
N ALA A 218 -6.38 2.88 -18.32
CA ALA A 218 -4.91 2.64 -18.46
C ALA A 218 -3.97 3.73 -17.86
N MET A 219 -4.53 4.63 -17.07
CA MET A 219 -3.89 5.64 -16.24
C MET A 219 -3.46 5.06 -14.89
N ILE A 220 -2.44 5.68 -14.33
CA ILE A 220 -1.99 5.46 -12.95
C ILE A 220 -2.09 6.77 -12.18
N ARG A 221 -2.32 6.69 -10.87
CA ARG A 221 -1.96 7.76 -9.93
C ARG A 221 -0.63 7.39 -9.31
N PHE A 222 0.27 8.36 -9.15
CA PHE A 222 1.58 8.07 -8.61
C PHE A 222 2.04 9.11 -7.61
N ALA A 223 2.97 8.70 -6.75
CA ALA A 223 3.78 9.57 -5.92
C ALA A 223 5.22 9.04 -5.92
N ALA A 224 6.17 9.92 -6.16
CA ALA A 224 7.60 9.68 -6.09
C ALA A 224 8.21 10.65 -5.07
N LEU A 225 8.98 10.12 -4.12
CA LEU A 225 9.60 10.89 -3.06
C LEU A 225 11.09 10.57 -2.96
N SER A 226 11.90 11.62 -2.89
CA SER A 226 13.34 11.47 -2.66
C SER A 226 13.67 11.04 -1.22
N SER A 227 14.77 10.32 -1.06
CA SER A 227 15.53 10.04 0.15
C SER A 227 16.97 10.56 -0.07
N PRO A 228 17.75 10.85 0.99
CA PRO A 228 17.40 10.80 2.40
C PRO A 228 16.48 11.96 2.83
N HIS A 229 15.51 11.68 3.70
CA HIS A 229 14.82 12.75 4.43
C HIS A 229 15.77 13.28 5.51
N ARG A 230 16.39 14.44 5.27
CA ARG A 230 17.11 15.17 6.31
C ARG A 230 16.13 16.12 7.02
N PRO A 231 16.03 16.09 8.36
CA PRO A 231 15.25 17.07 9.09
C PRO A 231 15.72 18.49 8.73
N GLY A 232 14.81 19.35 8.27
CA GLY A 232 15.11 20.72 7.85
C GLY A 232 15.46 20.93 6.37
N SER A 233 15.46 19.88 5.53
CA SER A 233 15.55 20.00 4.07
C SER A 233 14.22 19.68 3.38
N GLU A 234 13.87 20.44 2.34
CA GLU A 234 12.70 20.13 1.50
C GLU A 234 12.87 18.76 0.83
N ARG A 235 11.83 17.92 0.96
CA ARG A 235 11.78 16.60 0.32
C ARG A 235 11.21 16.78 -1.09
N LEU A 236 11.99 16.47 -2.11
CA LEU A 236 11.49 16.47 -3.48
C LEU A 236 10.40 15.43 -3.61
N THR A 237 9.21 15.90 -3.98
CA THR A 237 8.00 15.10 -4.10
C THR A 237 7.34 15.42 -5.43
N VAL A 238 7.08 14.40 -6.24
CA VAL A 238 6.33 14.52 -7.49
C VAL A 238 5.16 13.55 -7.44
N HIS A 239 3.96 14.03 -7.72
CA HIS A 239 2.77 13.20 -7.77
C HIS A 239 1.86 13.66 -8.91
N GLY A 240 1.00 12.78 -9.39
CA GLY A 240 0.10 13.11 -10.48
C GLY A 240 -0.64 11.90 -11.02
N THR A 241 -1.29 12.10 -12.17
CA THR A 241 -1.99 11.06 -12.92
C THR A 241 -1.48 11.05 -14.35
N MET A 242 -1.09 9.89 -14.88
CA MET A 242 -0.58 9.76 -16.26
C MET A 242 -0.74 8.33 -16.80
N PRO A 243 -0.55 8.10 -18.10
CA PRO A 243 -0.49 6.75 -18.66
C PRO A 243 0.65 5.92 -18.06
N ALA A 244 0.42 4.64 -17.81
CA ALA A 244 1.40 3.77 -17.16
C ALA A 244 2.72 3.64 -17.94
N ASN A 245 2.67 3.69 -19.28
CA ASN A 245 3.81 3.58 -20.18
C ASN A 245 4.74 4.81 -20.18
N GLU A 246 4.26 5.97 -19.73
CA GLU A 246 5.04 7.22 -19.66
C GLU A 246 5.71 7.41 -18.29
N MET A 247 5.23 6.67 -17.29
CA MET A 247 5.56 6.89 -15.89
C MET A 247 7.05 6.80 -15.57
N LEU A 248 7.70 5.72 -15.97
CA LEU A 248 9.11 5.48 -15.60
C LEU A 248 10.06 6.54 -16.17
N ASP A 249 9.70 7.14 -17.31
CA ASP A 249 10.45 8.25 -17.87
C ASP A 249 10.21 9.55 -17.09
N ALA A 250 8.96 9.82 -16.72
CA ALA A 250 8.59 11.00 -15.94
C ALA A 250 9.22 11.01 -14.53
N VAL A 251 9.36 9.83 -13.89
CA VAL A 251 9.97 9.71 -12.56
C VAL A 251 11.39 9.15 -12.59
N ARG A 252 12.04 9.10 -13.75
CA ARG A 252 13.42 8.59 -13.90
C ARG A 252 14.40 9.14 -12.86
N PRO A 253 14.36 10.43 -12.45
CA PRO A 253 15.24 10.95 -11.40
C PRO A 253 15.07 10.29 -10.04
N PHE A 254 13.93 9.66 -9.78
CA PHE A 254 13.53 9.01 -8.52
C PHE A 254 13.67 7.48 -8.54
N THR A 255 13.96 6.88 -9.70
CA THR A 255 13.95 5.43 -9.90
C THR A 255 15.33 4.84 -10.19
N VAL A 256 16.40 5.51 -9.77
CA VAL A 256 17.76 5.02 -10.03
C VAL A 256 17.97 3.69 -9.28
N GLY A 257 18.35 2.62 -10.01
CA GLY A 257 18.56 1.30 -9.41
C GLY A 257 17.29 0.50 -9.11
N ILE A 258 16.12 0.89 -9.66
CA ILE A 258 14.90 0.07 -9.61
C ILE A 258 14.99 -1.22 -10.42
N THR A 259 16.02 -1.37 -11.26
CA THR A 259 16.21 -2.51 -12.16
C THR A 259 16.99 -3.64 -11.48
N ARG A 260 16.60 -4.88 -11.75
CA ARG A 260 17.35 -6.10 -11.46
C ARG A 260 18.70 -6.02 -12.20
N GLU A 261 19.79 -6.13 -11.45
CA GLU A 261 21.16 -6.26 -11.99
C GLU A 261 21.37 -7.64 -12.64
#